data_AF-A0A7V4FZS7-F1
#
_entry.id   AF-A0A7V4FZS7-F1
#
_cell.length_a   1.000
_cell.length_b   1.000
_cell.length_c   1.000
_cell.angle_alpha   90.00
_cell.angle_beta   90.00
_cell.angle_gamma   90.00
#
_symmetry.space_group_name_H-M   'P 1'
#
loop_
_entity.id
_entity.type
_entity.pdbx_description
1 polymer ?
#
loop_
_entity_poly.entity_id
_entity_poly.type
_entity_poly.pdbx_seq_one_letter_code
_entity_poly.pdbx_strand_id
1 'polypeptide(L)'
;MRENAFQWDFTDLPTGRSGKRAGLTFTNGYSIYKGTKHPEEAVKLVKFLTSPWAARQMCIGILGLQPARRSLTDVWDKESMGARAGYDVAAFSRIMDYARLMPEFKDSQKIQEIFNPIWQQIWVTGEMGLEEGVNLIADRINEYYASL
;
A
#
# COMPACT_ATOMS: atom_id res chain seq x y z
N MET A 1 22.10 6.41 -0.22
CA MET A 1 23.22 6.81 -1.10
C MET A 1 22.91 6.25 -2.47
N ARG A 2 23.18 6.97 -3.57
CA ARG A 2 22.98 6.43 -4.93
C ARG A 2 23.90 5.23 -5.11
N GLU A 3 23.31 4.06 -5.32
CA GLU A 3 24.06 2.81 -5.51
C GLU A 3 24.67 2.70 -6.92
N ASN A 4 24.27 3.58 -7.85
CA ASN A 4 24.84 3.67 -9.19
C ASN A 4 24.67 5.08 -9.80
N ALA A 5 25.28 5.29 -10.98
CA ALA A 5 25.24 6.55 -11.73
C ALA A 5 24.02 6.70 -12.67
N PHE A 6 23.09 5.74 -12.66
CA PHE A 6 21.88 5.80 -13.48
C PHE A 6 21.04 7.02 -13.05
N GLN A 7 20.66 7.85 -14.01
CA GLN A 7 19.79 8.99 -13.75
C GLN A 7 18.34 8.52 -13.83
N TRP A 8 17.66 8.53 -12.70
CA TRP A 8 16.27 8.13 -12.58
C TRP A 8 15.55 9.06 -11.62
N ASP A 9 14.23 9.09 -11.73
CA ASP A 9 13.35 9.82 -10.83
C ASP A 9 12.00 9.11 -10.71
N PHE A 10 11.14 9.58 -9.79
CA PHE A 10 9.76 9.14 -9.67
C PHE A 10 8.84 9.97 -10.56
N THR A 11 7.72 9.38 -10.97
CA THR A 11 6.70 10.07 -11.76
C THR A 11 5.32 9.51 -11.46
N ASP A 12 4.29 10.20 -11.94
CA ASP A 12 2.90 9.79 -11.77
C ASP A 12 2.62 8.52 -12.57
N LEU A 13 1.69 7.69 -12.08
CA LEU A 13 1.19 6.57 -12.88
C LEU A 13 0.53 7.08 -14.18
N PRO A 14 0.73 6.39 -15.30
CA PRO A 14 0.06 6.74 -16.56
C PRO A 14 -1.46 6.72 -16.43
N THR A 15 -2.13 7.60 -17.19
CA THR A 15 -3.58 7.60 -17.31
C THR A 15 -4.03 6.45 -18.22
N GLY A 16 -5.06 5.71 -17.81
CA GLY A 16 -5.65 4.64 -18.64
C GLY A 16 -6.33 5.19 -19.89
N ARG A 17 -6.59 4.32 -20.89
CA ARG A 17 -7.23 4.70 -22.17
C ARG A 17 -8.58 5.43 -22.01
N SER A 18 -9.29 5.17 -20.93
CA SER A 18 -10.56 5.81 -20.59
C SER A 18 -10.42 7.19 -19.96
N GLY A 19 -9.19 7.72 -19.81
CA GLY A 19 -8.91 8.97 -19.11
C GLY A 19 -8.91 8.82 -17.58
N LYS A 20 -9.20 7.63 -17.05
CA LYS A 20 -9.22 7.37 -15.61
C LYS A 20 -7.81 7.06 -15.07
N ARG A 21 -7.52 7.57 -13.89
CA ARG A 21 -6.34 7.20 -13.09
C ARG A 21 -6.76 6.24 -11.98
N ALA A 22 -5.91 5.27 -11.71
CA ALA A 22 -6.08 4.34 -10.60
C ALA A 22 -4.69 4.10 -9.97
N GLY A 23 -4.66 4.09 -8.65
CA GLY A 23 -3.46 3.80 -7.88
C GLY A 23 -3.77 2.81 -6.76
N LEU A 24 -2.74 2.16 -6.28
CA LEU A 24 -2.80 1.26 -5.14
C LEU A 24 -1.95 1.84 -4.02
N THR A 25 -2.47 1.82 -2.79
CA THR A 25 -1.70 2.19 -1.60
C THR A 25 -1.80 1.09 -0.56
N PHE A 26 -0.81 1.05 0.32
CA PHE A 26 -0.72 0.16 1.46
C PHE A 26 -0.54 1.00 2.71
N THR A 27 -0.92 0.45 3.86
CA THR A 27 -0.71 1.12 5.14
C THR A 27 -0.17 0.15 6.16
N ASN A 28 0.86 0.58 6.89
CA ASN A 28 1.39 -0.14 8.04
C ASN A 28 0.83 0.51 9.30
N GLY A 29 -0.14 -0.16 9.93
CA GLY A 29 -0.74 0.29 11.17
C GLY A 29 -0.04 -0.26 12.41
N TYR A 30 -0.11 0.49 13.51
CA TYR A 30 0.18 -0.06 14.83
C TYR A 30 -1.08 -0.71 15.40
N SER A 31 -0.96 -1.95 15.87
CA SER A 31 -2.05 -2.71 16.46
C SER A 31 -1.70 -3.11 17.90
N ILE A 32 -2.71 -3.14 18.78
CA ILE A 32 -2.58 -3.57 20.17
C ILE A 32 -3.15 -4.98 20.29
N TYR A 33 -2.37 -5.92 20.82
CA TYR A 33 -2.83 -7.27 21.07
C TYR A 33 -3.97 -7.28 22.09
N LYS A 34 -5.09 -7.93 21.75
CA LYS A 34 -6.30 -7.99 22.59
C LYS A 34 -6.06 -8.58 23.98
N GLY A 35 -5.10 -9.49 24.13
CA GLY A 35 -4.75 -10.13 25.40
C GLY A 35 -3.64 -9.44 26.19
N THR A 36 -3.26 -8.20 25.85
CA THR A 36 -2.25 -7.47 26.62
C THR A 36 -2.68 -7.25 28.08
N LYS A 37 -1.73 -7.35 29.01
CA LYS A 37 -1.95 -7.01 30.43
C LYS A 37 -1.87 -5.50 30.71
N HIS A 38 -1.47 -4.71 29.71
CA HIS A 38 -1.22 -3.27 29.83
C HIS A 38 -1.95 -2.48 28.73
N PRO A 39 -3.30 -2.51 28.70
CA PRO A 39 -4.07 -1.88 27.62
C PRO A 39 -3.91 -0.36 27.58
N GLU A 40 -3.84 0.30 28.74
CA GLU A 40 -3.74 1.76 28.82
C GLU A 40 -2.37 2.26 28.34
N GLU A 41 -1.30 1.61 28.76
CA GLU A 41 0.07 1.93 28.37
C GLU A 41 0.30 1.65 26.89
N ALA A 42 -0.26 0.55 26.37
CA ALA A 42 -0.23 0.25 24.94
C ALA A 42 -0.93 1.34 24.11
N VAL A 43 -2.09 1.84 24.57
CA VAL A 43 -2.78 2.96 23.93
C VAL A 43 -1.93 4.24 23.99
N LYS A 44 -1.30 4.54 25.13
CA LYS A 44 -0.39 5.69 25.27
C LYS A 44 0.78 5.60 24.28
N LEU A 45 1.38 4.42 24.13
CA LEU A 45 2.46 4.18 23.18
C LEU A 45 2.00 4.39 21.73
N VAL A 46 0.88 3.80 21.30
CA VAL A 46 0.37 3.97 19.95
C VAL A 46 0.05 5.44 19.65
N LYS A 47 -0.55 6.17 20.60
CA LYS A 47 -0.79 7.62 20.47
C LYS A 47 0.51 8.40 20.32
N PHE A 48 1.54 8.05 21.08
CA PHE A 48 2.86 8.67 20.93
C PHE A 48 3.48 8.39 19.56
N LEU A 49 3.49 7.13 19.10
CA LEU A 49 4.08 6.72 17.81
C LEU A 49 3.36 7.36 16.62
N THR A 50 2.07 7.65 16.75
CA THR A 50 1.24 8.31 15.72
C THR A 50 1.10 9.82 15.92
N SER A 51 1.77 10.39 16.93
CA SER A 51 1.80 11.84 17.18
C SER A 51 2.42 12.61 16.00
N PRO A 52 2.13 13.91 15.82
CA PRO A 52 2.72 14.67 14.73
C PRO A 52 4.25 14.69 14.81
N TRP A 53 4.80 14.76 16.02
CA TRP A 53 6.24 14.74 16.24
C TRP A 53 6.86 13.41 15.83
N ALA A 54 6.35 12.29 16.33
CA ALA A 54 6.91 10.97 16.03
C ALA A 54 6.76 10.60 14.55
N ALA A 55 5.59 10.88 13.97
CA ALA A 55 5.35 10.67 12.54
C ALA A 55 6.27 11.54 11.67
N ARG A 56 6.60 12.78 12.10
CA ARG A 56 7.60 13.61 11.43
C ARG A 56 8.99 12.98 11.49
N GLN A 57 9.40 12.45 12.66
CA GLN A 57 10.70 11.77 12.77
C GLN A 57 10.78 10.54 11.85
N MET A 58 9.69 9.78 11.73
CA MET A 58 9.62 8.64 10.81
C MET A 58 9.77 9.06 9.34
N CYS A 59 9.07 10.13 8.93
CA CYS A 59 9.03 10.52 7.53
C CYS A 59 10.35 11.18 7.05
N ILE A 60 11.10 11.85 7.92
CA ILE A 60 12.40 12.46 7.57
C ILE A 60 13.62 11.63 8.01
N GLY A 61 13.39 10.57 8.78
CA GLY A 61 14.44 9.68 9.28
C GLY A 61 14.97 8.72 8.22
N ILE A 62 15.83 7.79 8.63
CA ILE A 62 16.52 6.83 7.73
C ILE A 62 15.53 5.97 6.94
N LEU A 63 14.42 5.56 7.56
CA LEU A 63 13.38 4.80 6.87
C LEU A 63 12.61 5.65 5.86
N GLY A 64 12.49 6.96 6.09
CA GLY A 64 11.93 7.92 5.13
C GLY A 64 10.53 7.59 4.63
N LEU A 65 9.70 6.88 5.41
CA LEU A 65 8.42 6.37 4.93
C LEU A 65 7.41 7.50 4.69
N GLN A 66 6.60 7.37 3.64
CA GLN A 66 5.52 8.30 3.36
C GLN A 66 4.56 8.35 4.57
N PRO A 67 4.18 9.53 5.06
CA PRO A 67 3.33 9.64 6.24
C PRO A 67 1.87 9.30 5.92
N ALA A 68 1.24 8.48 6.76
CA ALA A 68 -0.22 8.29 6.73
C ALA A 68 -0.99 9.56 7.17
N ARG A 69 -0.31 10.50 7.85
CA ARG A 69 -0.89 11.74 8.34
C ARG A 69 -0.76 12.85 7.30
N ARG A 70 -1.89 13.27 6.72
CA ARG A 70 -1.96 14.33 5.68
C ARG A 70 -1.26 15.64 6.07
N SER A 71 -1.27 16.02 7.35
CA SER A 71 -0.59 17.24 7.80
C SER A 71 0.94 17.21 7.66
N LEU A 72 1.52 16.05 7.34
CA LEU A 72 2.96 15.87 7.13
C LEU A 72 3.33 15.61 5.66
N THR A 73 2.36 15.62 4.74
CA THR A 73 2.61 15.39 3.31
C THR A 73 3.64 16.38 2.77
N ASP A 74 3.43 17.68 2.97
CA ASP A 74 4.35 18.72 2.50
C ASP A 74 5.76 18.61 3.12
N VAL A 75 5.83 18.20 4.39
CA VAL A 75 7.10 17.97 5.08
C VAL A 75 7.86 16.82 4.42
N TRP A 76 7.19 15.71 4.11
CA TRP A 76 7.85 14.58 3.46
C TRP A 76 8.25 14.89 2.01
N ASP A 77 7.38 15.56 1.26
CA ASP A 77 7.60 15.94 -0.14
C ASP A 77 8.82 16.85 -0.31
N LYS A 78 9.18 17.63 0.73
CA LYS A 78 10.27 18.62 0.69
C LYS A 78 11.49 18.25 1.53
N GLU A 79 11.31 17.55 2.65
CA GLU A 79 12.36 17.32 3.64
C GLU A 79 12.80 15.87 3.80
N SER A 80 12.12 14.90 3.16
CA SER A 80 12.55 13.50 3.20
C SER A 80 13.94 13.31 2.58
N MET A 81 14.58 12.18 2.88
CA MET A 81 15.88 11.85 2.29
C MET A 81 15.84 11.82 0.75
N GLY A 82 14.73 11.35 0.17
CA GLY A 82 14.53 11.35 -1.29
C GLY A 82 14.42 12.76 -1.86
N ALA A 83 13.59 13.62 -1.24
CA ALA A 83 13.47 15.03 -1.63
C ALA A 83 14.82 15.76 -1.54
N ARG A 84 15.57 15.57 -0.45
CA ARG A 84 16.90 16.18 -0.25
C ARG A 84 17.96 15.65 -1.23
N ALA A 85 17.77 14.44 -1.75
CA ALA A 85 18.60 13.87 -2.79
C ALA A 85 18.21 14.34 -4.21
N GLY A 86 17.19 15.20 -4.32
CA GLY A 86 16.75 15.82 -5.56
C GLY A 86 15.74 15.01 -6.36
N TYR A 87 15.10 13.99 -5.76
CA TYR A 87 14.05 13.20 -6.40
C TYR A 87 12.67 13.84 -6.22
N ASP A 88 11.79 13.70 -7.22
CA ASP A 88 10.37 14.09 -7.15
C ASP A 88 9.54 13.06 -6.36
N VAL A 89 9.86 12.92 -5.07
CA VAL A 89 9.10 12.03 -4.17
C VAL A 89 7.63 12.44 -4.05
N ALA A 90 7.28 13.70 -4.37
CA ALA A 90 5.90 14.17 -4.35
C ALA A 90 4.99 13.41 -5.34
N ALA A 91 5.55 12.67 -6.31
CA ALA A 91 4.80 11.71 -7.13
C ALA A 91 3.97 10.72 -6.29
N PHE A 92 4.51 10.26 -5.16
CA PHE A 92 3.80 9.37 -4.24
C PHE A 92 2.69 10.08 -3.47
N SER A 93 2.74 11.40 -3.31
CA SER A 93 1.67 12.18 -2.69
C SER A 93 0.56 12.49 -3.69
N ARG A 94 0.92 12.81 -4.95
CA ARG A 94 -0.03 13.10 -6.04
C ARG A 94 -0.92 11.90 -6.39
N ILE A 95 -0.39 10.66 -6.32
CA ILE A 95 -1.19 9.45 -6.58
C ILE A 95 -2.31 9.24 -5.55
N MET A 96 -2.19 9.80 -4.34
CA MET A 96 -3.10 9.49 -3.23
C MET A 96 -4.53 10.01 -3.44
N ASP A 97 -4.74 10.99 -4.32
CA ASP A 97 -6.08 11.50 -4.67
C ASP A 97 -6.97 10.43 -5.35
N TYR A 98 -6.34 9.50 -6.06
CA TYR A 98 -7.02 8.44 -6.81
C TYR A 98 -6.54 7.03 -6.43
N ALA A 99 -5.62 6.91 -5.47
CA ALA A 99 -5.24 5.64 -4.90
C ALA A 99 -6.39 5.03 -4.09
N ARG A 100 -6.41 3.70 -4.03
CA ARG A 100 -7.26 2.93 -3.12
C ARG A 100 -6.38 2.00 -2.31
N LEU A 101 -6.78 1.76 -1.06
CA LEU A 101 -6.13 0.76 -0.23
C LEU A 101 -6.27 -0.61 -0.90
N MET A 102 -5.20 -1.42 -0.87
CA MET A 102 -5.31 -2.82 -1.27
C MET A 102 -6.48 -3.48 -0.53
N PRO A 103 -7.40 -4.15 -1.23
CA PRO A 103 -8.49 -4.86 -0.58
C PRO A 103 -7.93 -5.89 0.39
N GLU A 104 -8.35 -5.80 1.65
CA GLU A 104 -8.18 -6.84 2.63
C GLU A 104 -9.47 -7.64 2.73
N PHE A 105 -9.36 -8.95 2.62
CA PHE A 105 -10.49 -9.86 2.60
C PHE A 105 -10.64 -10.56 3.95
N LYS A 106 -11.87 -10.96 4.29
CA LYS A 106 -12.04 -11.96 5.34
C LYS A 106 -11.36 -13.24 4.86
N ASP A 107 -10.57 -13.87 5.72
CA ASP A 107 -9.80 -15.06 5.36
C ASP A 107 -8.89 -14.82 4.14
N SER A 108 -8.21 -13.65 4.06
CA SER A 108 -7.32 -13.24 2.97
C SER A 108 -6.39 -14.35 2.47
N GLN A 109 -5.82 -15.17 3.38
CA GLN A 109 -4.98 -16.30 2.99
C GLN A 109 -5.73 -17.32 2.13
N LYS A 110 -6.97 -17.65 2.49
CA LYS A 110 -7.81 -18.59 1.73
C LYS A 110 -8.20 -18.01 0.37
N ILE A 111 -8.50 -16.71 0.32
CA ILE A 111 -8.76 -16.01 -0.94
C ILE A 111 -7.54 -16.06 -1.87
N GLN A 112 -6.34 -15.88 -1.32
CA GLN A 112 -5.08 -15.99 -2.09
C GLN A 112 -4.83 -17.41 -2.62
N GLU A 113 -5.17 -18.44 -1.86
CA GLU A 113 -5.10 -19.84 -2.33
C GLU A 113 -6.04 -20.11 -3.51
N ILE A 114 -7.20 -19.45 -3.57
CA ILE A 114 -8.15 -19.56 -4.69
C ILE A 114 -7.66 -18.73 -5.89
N PHE A 115 -7.23 -17.49 -5.64
CA PHE A 115 -6.86 -16.52 -6.66
C PHE A 115 -5.60 -16.91 -7.43
N ASN A 116 -4.50 -17.22 -6.72
CA ASN A 116 -3.17 -17.32 -7.31
C ASN A 116 -3.03 -18.39 -8.41
N PRO A 117 -3.56 -19.62 -8.25
CA PRO A 117 -3.44 -20.64 -9.30
C PRO A 117 -4.13 -20.24 -10.61
N ILE A 118 -5.30 -19.60 -10.53
CA ILE A 118 -6.03 -19.15 -11.72
C ILE A 118 -5.33 -17.93 -12.34
N TRP A 119 -4.87 -16.99 -11.52
CA TRP A 119 -4.11 -15.84 -12.01
C TRP A 119 -2.82 -16.25 -12.73
N GLN A 120 -2.14 -17.31 -12.26
CA GLN A 120 -1.00 -17.90 -12.96
C GLN A 120 -1.38 -18.48 -14.32
N GLN A 121 -2.54 -19.14 -14.44
CA GLN A 121 -3.03 -19.65 -15.72
C GLN A 121 -3.34 -18.53 -16.72
N ILE A 122 -3.82 -17.38 -16.24
CA ILE A 122 -4.07 -16.20 -17.06
C ILE A 122 -2.75 -15.54 -17.52
N TRP A 123 -1.86 -15.20 -16.58
CA TRP A 123 -0.75 -14.27 -16.84
C TRP A 123 0.61 -14.91 -17.05
N VAL A 124 0.83 -16.13 -16.54
CA VAL A 124 2.13 -16.79 -16.58
C VAL A 124 2.16 -17.88 -17.63
N THR A 125 1.22 -18.83 -17.58
CA THR A 125 1.18 -19.96 -18.53
C THR A 125 0.38 -19.62 -19.78
N GLY A 126 -0.60 -18.72 -19.68
CA GLY A 126 -1.48 -18.36 -20.80
C GLY A 126 -2.47 -19.46 -21.18
N GLU A 127 -2.71 -20.41 -20.27
CA GLU A 127 -3.63 -21.55 -20.47
C GLU A 127 -5.10 -21.15 -20.37
N MET A 128 -5.41 -20.00 -19.78
CA MET A 128 -6.78 -19.52 -19.56
C MET A 128 -6.97 -18.08 -20.03
N GLY A 129 -8.12 -17.78 -20.64
CA GLY A 129 -8.47 -16.43 -21.05
C GLY A 129 -8.71 -15.49 -19.85
N LEU A 130 -8.46 -14.18 -20.03
CA LEU A 130 -8.63 -13.20 -18.96
C LEU A 130 -10.06 -13.16 -18.41
N GLU A 131 -11.06 -13.05 -19.29
CA GLU A 131 -12.47 -12.95 -18.88
C GLU A 131 -12.94 -14.24 -18.19
N GLU A 132 -12.62 -15.39 -18.79
CA GLU A 132 -12.90 -16.71 -18.22
C GLU A 132 -12.29 -16.86 -16.82
N GLY A 133 -10.99 -16.58 -16.68
CA GLY A 133 -10.29 -16.77 -15.42
C GLY A 133 -10.72 -15.78 -14.34
N VAL A 134 -11.03 -14.52 -14.68
CA VAL A 134 -11.54 -13.56 -13.70
C VAL A 134 -12.95 -13.94 -13.22
N ASN A 135 -13.82 -14.42 -14.11
CA ASN A 135 -15.14 -14.92 -13.72
C ASN A 135 -15.00 -16.15 -12.80
N LEU A 136 -14.13 -17.10 -13.15
CA LEU A 136 -13.87 -18.29 -12.33
C LEU A 136 -13.32 -17.93 -10.93
N ILE A 137 -12.42 -16.94 -10.85
CA ILE A 137 -11.93 -16.42 -9.56
C ILE A 137 -13.08 -15.88 -8.73
N ALA A 138 -13.94 -15.04 -9.32
CA ALA A 138 -15.07 -14.43 -8.62
C ALA A 138 -16.04 -15.50 -8.11
N ASP A 139 -16.39 -16.47 -8.95
CA ASP A 139 -17.29 -17.57 -8.60
C ASP A 139 -16.76 -18.38 -7.43
N ARG A 140 -15.49 -18.80 -7.47
CA ARG A 140 -14.88 -19.60 -6.39
C ARG A 140 -14.76 -18.84 -5.06
N ILE A 141 -14.48 -17.54 -5.12
CA ILE A 141 -14.47 -16.68 -3.93
C ILE A 141 -15.88 -16.57 -3.33
N ASN A 142 -16.90 -16.39 -4.18
CA ASN A 142 -18.29 -16.32 -3.75
C ASN A 142 -18.78 -17.65 -3.14
N GLU A 143 -18.45 -18.78 -3.77
CA GLU A 143 -18.74 -20.13 -3.24
C GLU A 143 -18.10 -20.34 -1.87
N TYR A 144 -16.84 -19.94 -1.69
CA TYR A 144 -16.17 -20.01 -0.40
C TYR A 144 -16.92 -19.22 0.67
N TYR A 145 -17.25 -17.96 0.41
CA TYR A 145 -17.97 -17.14 1.38
C TYR A 145 -19.39 -17.63 1.67
N ALA A 146 -20.06 -18.23 0.68
CA ALA A 146 -21.38 -18.84 0.87
C ALA A 146 -21.34 -20.11 1.73
N SER A 147 -20.15 -20.70 1.93
CA SER A 147 -19.95 -21.91 2.74
C SER A 147 -19.58 -21.63 4.22
N LEU A 148 -19.33 -20.37 4.59
CA LEU A 148 -18.97 -19.96 5.96
C LEU A 148 -20.19 -19.78 6.87
#